data_AF-A0A1G0LHG1-F1
#
_entry.id   AF-A0A1G0LHG1-F1
#
_cell.length_a   1.000
_cell.length_b   1.000
_cell.length_c   1.000
_cell.angle_alpha   90.00
_cell.angle_beta   90.00
_cell.angle_gamma   90.00
#
_symmetry.space_group_name_H-M   'P 1'
#
loop_
_entity.id
_entity.type
_entity.pdbx_description
1 polymer ?
#
loop_
_entity_poly.entity_id
_entity_poly.type
_entity_poly.pdbx_seq_one_letter_code
_entity_poly.pdbx_strand_id
1 'polypeptide(L)'
;MDPSSISTAGAINGLYHQPLSAQASAKQPGKESQQEANNTSSAVDTIKIGTSTTLKNLDTVRTIEQMHAHLNLLAKGIRETNESINKATEQVDAMKSSLQVIIKNFPPFSIDSEERIDRLMDYTSLRNELLSLMIPPPPPAPYEKVKHLWDALFDQNGKVLPAAVPSLETSSSDEQLNKVNQDLDTTSMQLTDLSNQITQTLFQP
;
A
#
# COMPACT_ATOMS: atom_id res chain seq x y z
N MET A 1 14.12 45.83 -30.76
CA MET A 1 14.53 46.70 -29.64
C MET A 1 15.47 45.89 -28.80
N ASP A 2 16.71 46.35 -28.69
CA ASP A 2 17.81 45.85 -27.85
C ASP A 2 18.75 47.06 -27.66
N PRO A 3 19.71 47.09 -26.73
CA PRO A 3 19.79 46.50 -25.38
C PRO A 3 20.34 47.55 -24.37
N SER A 4 20.77 47.12 -23.16
CA SER A 4 21.75 47.78 -22.25
C SER A 4 21.19 48.74 -21.17
N SER A 5 21.60 48.78 -19.88
CA SER A 5 22.55 48.03 -19.04
C SER A 5 22.50 48.58 -17.58
N ILE A 6 23.18 47.88 -16.64
CA ILE A 6 23.81 48.33 -15.36
C ILE A 6 22.85 48.62 -14.16
N SER A 7 22.78 47.88 -13.05
CA SER A 7 23.76 47.36 -12.05
C SER A 7 24.05 48.30 -10.86
N THR A 8 23.85 47.73 -9.65
CA THR A 8 24.58 47.93 -8.37
C THR A 8 24.16 49.02 -7.36
N ALA A 9 23.94 48.55 -6.11
CA ALA A 9 24.61 48.98 -4.86
C ALA A 9 23.74 49.47 -3.66
N GLY A 10 24.13 49.01 -2.45
CA GLY A 10 23.83 49.61 -1.13
C GLY A 10 22.70 48.91 -0.34
N ALA A 11 22.93 48.07 0.69
CA ALA A 11 23.47 48.36 2.03
C ALA A 11 22.61 49.44 2.75
N ILE A 12 22.08 49.36 3.98
CA ILE A 12 22.58 48.84 5.27
C ILE A 12 21.47 49.00 6.35
N ASN A 13 21.49 48.11 7.35
CA ASN A 13 21.27 48.31 8.81
C ASN A 13 19.89 48.57 9.48
N GLY A 14 19.70 47.80 10.57
CA GLY A 14 19.04 48.22 11.82
C GLY A 14 18.18 47.13 12.48
N LEU A 15 18.74 46.24 13.31
CA LEU A 15 18.66 46.23 14.80
C LEU A 15 17.24 45.96 15.34
N TYR A 16 16.95 44.96 16.19
CA TYR A 16 17.52 44.65 17.52
C TYR A 16 17.46 43.13 17.86
N HIS A 17 18.56 42.50 18.30
CA HIS A 17 18.90 42.02 19.68
C HIS A 17 17.96 40.94 20.27
N GLN A 18 18.39 39.81 20.86
CA GLN A 18 19.54 39.54 21.75
C GLN A 18 19.83 38.01 21.90
N PRO A 19 21.06 37.58 22.29
CA PRO A 19 21.55 36.20 22.13
C PRO A 19 21.59 35.34 23.41
N LEU A 20 21.70 34.02 23.23
CA LEU A 20 21.94 33.01 24.27
C LEU A 20 23.46 32.78 24.46
N SER A 21 23.99 33.19 25.61
CA SER A 21 25.26 32.72 26.20
C SER A 21 24.93 31.63 27.25
N ALA A 22 25.78 30.73 27.74
CA ALA A 22 27.23 30.58 27.74
C ALA A 22 27.60 29.09 27.96
N GLN A 23 28.89 28.82 27.80
CA GLN A 23 29.57 27.55 27.69
C GLN A 23 30.30 27.15 28.99
N ALA A 24 30.37 25.83 29.24
CA ALA A 24 31.44 25.02 29.88
C ALA A 24 31.85 25.17 31.36
N SER A 25 32.04 23.99 31.99
CA SER A 25 33.28 23.50 32.68
C SER A 25 32.94 22.29 33.56
N ALA A 26 33.77 21.30 33.88
CA ALA A 26 35.15 20.92 33.54
C ALA A 26 35.37 19.46 34.01
N LYS A 27 36.50 18.86 33.58
CA LYS A 27 37.00 17.51 33.88
C LYS A 27 38.27 17.63 34.72
N GLN A 28 38.44 16.88 35.83
CA GLN A 28 39.68 16.15 36.25
C GLN A 28 39.65 15.62 37.73
N PRO A 29 40.57 14.68 38.10
CA PRO A 29 40.38 13.62 39.10
C PRO A 29 41.12 13.83 40.45
N GLY A 30 40.90 12.95 41.43
CA GLY A 30 41.72 12.84 42.65
C GLY A 30 41.33 11.66 43.55
N LYS A 31 42.34 10.98 44.11
CA LYS A 31 42.31 9.79 44.99
C LYS A 31 42.54 10.15 46.47
N GLU A 32 42.08 9.28 47.39
CA GLU A 32 42.62 8.91 48.73
C GLU A 32 42.73 10.03 49.80
N SER A 33 42.52 9.89 51.13
CA SER A 33 42.04 8.88 52.10
C SER A 33 41.93 9.54 53.50
N GLN A 34 41.24 8.87 54.46
CA GLN A 34 41.22 9.02 55.94
C GLN A 34 40.30 10.14 56.52
N GLN A 35 39.53 9.99 57.61
CA GLN A 35 39.72 9.16 58.81
C GLN A 35 38.39 8.96 59.61
N GLU A 36 38.45 8.05 60.59
CA GLU A 36 37.39 7.35 61.33
C GLU A 36 36.49 8.16 62.29
N ALA A 37 35.27 7.66 62.55
CA ALA A 37 34.76 7.40 63.92
C ALA A 37 33.41 6.63 63.93
N ASN A 38 33.50 5.33 64.24
CA ASN A 38 32.80 4.57 65.30
C ASN A 38 31.25 4.40 65.36
N ASN A 39 30.86 3.12 65.49
CA ASN A 39 29.63 2.53 66.06
C ASN A 39 28.29 2.85 65.36
N THR A 40 27.41 1.90 65.03
CA THR A 40 27.01 0.67 65.71
C THR A 40 26.39 -0.29 64.68
N SER A 41 26.57 -1.58 64.89
CA SER A 41 25.88 -2.66 64.19
C SER A 41 24.36 -2.49 64.21
N SER A 42 23.80 -2.01 63.11
CA SER A 42 22.40 -2.24 62.75
C SER A 42 22.41 -3.16 61.55
N ALA A 43 21.76 -4.31 61.68
CA ALA A 43 21.57 -5.27 60.61
C ALA A 43 20.99 -4.53 59.39
N VAL A 44 21.84 -4.25 58.40
CA VAL A 44 21.40 -3.76 57.10
C VAL A 44 20.76 -4.96 56.42
N ASP A 45 19.45 -5.09 56.59
CA ASP A 45 18.64 -5.99 55.81
C ASP A 45 18.76 -5.58 54.33
N THR A 46 19.75 -6.16 53.66
CA THR A 46 20.02 -5.94 52.26
C THR A 46 19.03 -6.80 51.49
N ILE A 47 17.85 -6.26 51.24
CA ILE A 47 16.91 -6.86 50.29
C ILE A 47 17.58 -6.82 48.92
N LYS A 48 18.10 -7.97 48.47
CA LYS A 48 18.42 -8.20 47.07
C LYS A 48 17.11 -8.20 46.29
N ILE A 49 16.67 -7.02 45.86
CA ILE A 49 15.58 -6.91 44.88
C ILE A 49 16.09 -7.51 43.59
N GLY A 50 15.77 -8.79 43.36
CA GLY A 50 16.02 -9.46 42.10
C GLY A 50 15.29 -8.69 41.00
N THR A 51 16.05 -8.06 40.11
CA THR A 51 15.61 -7.33 38.92
C THR A 51 15.02 -8.27 37.85
N SER A 52 14.18 -9.23 38.26
CA SER A 52 13.51 -10.18 37.37
C SER A 52 12.33 -9.54 36.64
N THR A 53 11.77 -8.45 37.17
CA THR A 53 10.64 -7.73 36.55
C THR A 53 11.09 -6.79 35.43
N THR A 54 12.24 -6.14 35.54
CA THR A 54 12.74 -5.19 34.52
C THR A 54 13.00 -5.88 33.17
N LEU A 55 13.52 -7.11 33.18
CA LEU A 55 13.78 -7.88 31.96
C LEU A 55 12.48 -8.35 31.29
N LYS A 56 11.50 -8.86 32.07
CA LYS A 56 10.19 -9.27 31.55
C LYS A 56 9.37 -8.11 30.97
N ASN A 57 9.44 -6.94 31.60
CA ASN A 57 8.78 -5.73 31.11
C ASN A 57 9.42 -5.24 29.80
N LEU A 58 10.75 -5.30 29.68
CA LEU A 58 11.45 -4.93 28.44
C LEU A 58 11.10 -5.87 27.28
N ASP A 59 11.02 -7.18 27.53
CA ASP A 59 10.61 -8.15 26.51
C ASP A 59 9.15 -7.96 26.10
N THR A 60 8.25 -7.65 27.04
CA THR A 60 6.84 -7.36 26.74
C THR A 60 6.70 -6.10 25.88
N VAL A 61 7.42 -5.02 26.22
CA VAL A 61 7.45 -3.78 25.41
C VAL A 61 8.02 -4.06 24.02
N ARG A 62 9.12 -4.81 23.92
CA ARG A 62 9.71 -5.22 22.65
C ARG A 62 8.72 -6.05 21.81
N THR A 63 7.97 -6.97 22.41
CA THR A 63 6.93 -7.73 21.72
C THR A 63 5.80 -6.82 21.24
N ILE A 64 5.36 -5.86 22.05
CA ILE A 64 4.33 -4.88 21.66
C ILE A 64 4.80 -4.02 20.48
N GLU A 65 6.04 -3.52 20.53
CA GLU A 65 6.64 -2.76 19.44
C GLU A 65 6.71 -3.60 18.14
N GLN A 66 7.12 -4.87 18.24
CA GLN A 66 7.13 -5.80 17.11
C GLN A 66 5.73 -6.06 16.55
N MET A 67 4.71 -6.20 17.42
CA MET A 67 3.32 -6.36 16.99
C MET A 67 2.82 -5.13 16.24
N HIS A 68 3.12 -3.92 16.73
CA HIS A 68 2.72 -2.68 16.05
C HIS A 68 3.40 -2.54 14.68
N ALA A 69 4.69 -2.86 14.60
CA ALA A 69 5.41 -2.88 13.33
C ALA A 69 4.81 -3.88 12.34
N HIS A 70 4.43 -5.07 12.82
CA HIS A 70 3.80 -6.10 12.01
C HIS A 70 2.43 -5.68 11.48
N LEU A 71 1.56 -5.12 12.34
CA LEU A 71 0.23 -4.63 11.93
C LEU A 71 0.33 -3.50 10.91
N ASN A 72 1.28 -2.58 11.08
CA ASN A 72 1.50 -1.50 10.12
C ASN A 72 1.96 -2.05 8.76
N LEU A 73 2.86 -3.04 8.74
CA LEU A 73 3.30 -3.69 7.51
C LEU A 73 2.13 -4.40 6.81
N LEU A 74 1.32 -5.12 7.58
CA LEU A 74 0.15 -5.83 7.08
C LEU A 74 -0.89 -4.85 6.50
N ALA A 75 -1.19 -3.77 7.21
CA ALA A 75 -2.10 -2.72 6.73
C ALA A 75 -1.59 -2.06 5.45
N LYS A 76 -0.28 -1.80 5.35
CA LYS A 76 0.34 -1.27 4.14
C LYS A 76 0.21 -2.24 2.96
N GLY A 77 0.58 -3.51 3.15
CA GLY A 77 0.53 -4.52 2.08
C GLY A 77 -0.91 -4.77 1.59
N ILE A 78 -1.89 -4.74 2.49
CA ILE A 78 -3.30 -4.81 2.12
C ILE A 78 -3.71 -3.59 1.31
N ARG A 79 -3.32 -2.38 1.73
CA ARG A 79 -3.65 -1.15 0.99
C ARG A 79 -3.10 -1.18 -0.44
N GLU A 80 -1.85 -1.61 -0.60
CA GLU A 80 -1.20 -1.74 -1.92
C GLU A 80 -1.92 -2.77 -2.80
N THR A 81 -2.24 -3.94 -2.24
CA THR A 81 -2.99 -4.98 -2.94
C THR A 81 -4.38 -4.48 -3.36
N ASN A 82 -5.07 -3.80 -2.44
CA ASN A 82 -6.43 -3.31 -2.68
C ASN A 82 -6.46 -2.19 -3.73
N GLU A 83 -5.46 -1.30 -3.72
CA GLU A 83 -5.33 -0.27 -4.76
C GLU A 83 -5.16 -0.90 -6.15
N SER A 84 -4.32 -1.94 -6.27
CA SER A 84 -4.14 -2.64 -7.53
C SER A 84 -5.38 -3.41 -7.96
N ILE A 85 -6.10 -4.06 -7.04
CA ILE A 85 -7.37 -4.73 -7.34
C ILE A 85 -8.42 -3.72 -7.83
N ASN A 86 -8.51 -2.55 -7.19
CA ASN A 86 -9.44 -1.51 -7.62
C ASN A 86 -9.14 -1.01 -9.04
N LYS A 87 -7.87 -0.82 -9.38
CA LYS A 87 -7.46 -0.49 -10.77
C LYS A 87 -7.86 -1.59 -11.75
N ALA A 88 -7.72 -2.86 -11.37
CA ALA A 88 -8.18 -3.98 -12.20
C ALA A 88 -9.71 -3.96 -12.39
N THR A 89 -10.48 -3.68 -11.34
CA THR A 89 -11.93 -3.53 -11.43
C THR A 89 -12.34 -2.39 -12.35
N GLU A 90 -11.72 -1.22 -12.21
CA GLU A 90 -11.96 -0.05 -13.09
C GLU A 90 -11.72 -0.41 -14.57
N GLN A 91 -10.66 -1.15 -14.86
CA GLN A 91 -10.34 -1.59 -16.21
C GLN A 91 -11.37 -2.58 -16.75
N VAL A 92 -11.82 -3.55 -15.94
CA VAL A 92 -12.89 -4.49 -16.32
C VAL A 92 -14.20 -3.74 -16.60
N ASP A 93 -14.53 -2.74 -15.81
CA ASP A 93 -15.73 -1.93 -16.02
C ASP A 93 -15.63 -1.06 -17.29
N ALA A 94 -14.45 -0.53 -17.61
CA ALA A 94 -14.20 0.15 -18.87
C ALA A 94 -14.38 -0.80 -20.07
N MET A 95 -13.87 -2.03 -19.97
CA MET A 95 -14.04 -3.07 -21.00
C MET A 95 -15.52 -3.39 -21.24
N LYS A 96 -16.30 -3.56 -20.17
CA LYS A 96 -17.75 -3.77 -20.24
C LYS A 96 -18.46 -2.61 -20.91
N SER A 97 -18.09 -1.38 -20.55
CA SER A 97 -18.66 -0.17 -21.16
C SER A 97 -18.50 -0.18 -22.68
N SER A 98 -17.30 -0.50 -23.19
CA SER A 98 -17.03 -0.61 -24.63
C SER A 98 -17.93 -1.63 -25.32
N LEU A 99 -18.15 -2.80 -24.71
CA LEU A 99 -19.02 -3.84 -25.26
C LEU A 99 -20.50 -3.49 -25.17
N GLN A 100 -20.92 -2.85 -24.08
CA GLN A 100 -22.33 -2.46 -23.89
C GLN A 100 -22.81 -1.46 -24.93
N VAL A 101 -21.94 -0.58 -25.44
CA VAL A 101 -22.28 0.32 -26.54
C VAL A 101 -22.68 -0.47 -27.78
N ILE A 102 -21.98 -1.56 -28.10
CA ILE A 102 -22.34 -2.43 -29.24
C ILE A 102 -23.66 -3.16 -28.95
N ILE A 103 -23.78 -3.78 -27.77
CA ILE A 103 -24.91 -4.64 -27.40
C ILE A 103 -26.24 -3.87 -27.32
N LYS A 104 -26.21 -2.63 -26.82
CA LYS A 104 -27.42 -1.83 -26.57
C LYS A 104 -27.81 -0.92 -27.75
N ASN A 105 -27.03 -0.90 -28.83
CA ASN A 105 -27.30 -0.03 -29.96
C ASN A 105 -28.46 -0.56 -30.83
N PHE A 106 -29.34 0.35 -31.28
CA PHE A 106 -30.45 0.02 -32.19
C PHE A 106 -30.56 1.08 -33.31
N PRO A 107 -30.44 0.70 -34.59
CA PRO A 107 -30.20 -0.66 -35.10
C PRO A 107 -28.80 -1.20 -34.70
N PRO A 108 -28.63 -2.53 -34.55
CA PRO A 108 -27.33 -3.11 -34.20
C PRO A 108 -26.28 -2.76 -35.27
N PHE A 109 -25.03 -2.60 -34.86
CA PHE A 109 -23.94 -2.34 -35.79
C PHE A 109 -23.76 -3.53 -36.75
N SER A 110 -23.52 -3.25 -38.02
CA SER A 110 -23.04 -4.29 -38.95
C SER A 110 -21.67 -4.78 -38.51
N ILE A 111 -21.36 -6.04 -38.82
CA ILE A 111 -20.09 -6.65 -38.38
C ILE A 111 -18.86 -5.88 -38.90
N ASP A 112 -19.00 -5.25 -40.07
CA ASP A 112 -17.96 -4.48 -40.76
C ASP A 112 -18.03 -2.96 -40.47
N SER A 113 -18.87 -2.52 -39.53
CA SER A 113 -18.96 -1.08 -39.20
C SER A 113 -17.69 -0.63 -38.50
N GLU A 114 -17.20 0.55 -38.87
CA GLU A 114 -16.00 1.16 -38.29
C GLU A 114 -16.20 1.37 -36.78
N GLU A 115 -17.37 1.83 -36.35
CA GLU A 115 -17.69 2.05 -34.94
C GLU A 115 -17.64 0.77 -34.11
N ARG A 116 -18.09 -0.37 -34.67
CA ARG A 116 -18.01 -1.66 -33.98
C ARG A 116 -16.57 -2.11 -33.83
N ILE A 117 -15.79 -2.00 -34.91
CA ILE A 117 -14.37 -2.36 -34.92
C ILE A 117 -13.62 -1.52 -33.90
N ASP A 118 -13.85 -0.21 -33.85
CA ASP A 118 -13.24 0.70 -32.88
C ASP A 118 -13.52 0.27 -31.45
N ARG A 119 -14.77 -0.06 -31.12
CA ARG A 119 -15.14 -0.52 -29.77
C ARG A 119 -14.51 -1.87 -29.39
N LEU A 120 -14.34 -2.77 -30.35
CA LEU A 120 -13.66 -4.05 -30.13
C LEU A 120 -12.13 -3.88 -30.01
N MET A 121 -11.56 -2.88 -30.69
CA MET A 121 -10.16 -2.49 -30.52
C MET A 121 -9.92 -1.80 -29.16
N ASP A 122 -10.82 -0.92 -28.73
CA ASP A 122 -10.83 -0.33 -27.39
C ASP A 122 -10.83 -1.44 -26.33
N TYR A 123 -11.75 -2.39 -26.45
CA TYR A 123 -11.84 -3.57 -25.58
C TYR A 123 -10.51 -4.35 -25.54
N THR A 124 -9.94 -4.64 -26.72
CA THR A 124 -8.70 -5.42 -26.83
C THR A 124 -7.51 -4.69 -26.22
N SER A 125 -7.44 -3.38 -26.38
CA SER A 125 -6.39 -2.54 -25.79
C SER A 125 -6.50 -2.54 -24.26
N LEU A 126 -7.71 -2.32 -23.73
CA LEU A 126 -7.99 -2.37 -22.30
C LEU A 126 -7.67 -3.74 -21.70
N ARG A 127 -8.01 -4.82 -22.42
CA ARG A 127 -7.68 -6.20 -22.05
C ARG A 127 -6.16 -6.40 -21.91
N ASN A 128 -5.40 -5.95 -22.89
CA ASN A 128 -3.95 -6.12 -22.89
C ASN A 128 -3.29 -5.32 -21.76
N GLU A 129 -3.79 -4.11 -21.50
CA GLU A 129 -3.37 -3.32 -20.34
C GLU A 129 -3.68 -4.05 -19.03
N LEU A 130 -4.88 -4.61 -18.86
CA LEU A 130 -5.27 -5.38 -17.69
C LEU A 130 -4.37 -6.61 -17.45
N LEU A 131 -4.05 -7.36 -18.51
CA LEU A 131 -3.15 -8.52 -18.42
C LEU A 131 -1.70 -8.12 -18.13
N SER A 132 -1.31 -6.88 -18.44
CA SER A 132 0.00 -6.33 -18.10
C SER A 132 0.07 -5.85 -16.65
N LEU A 133 -1.07 -5.54 -16.04
CA LEU A 133 -1.16 -5.10 -14.66
C LEU A 133 -0.70 -6.23 -13.72
N MET A 134 0.20 -5.87 -12.81
CA MET A 134 0.69 -6.77 -11.77
C MET A 134 0.08 -6.36 -10.44
N ILE A 135 -0.63 -7.29 -9.82
CA ILE A 135 -1.26 -7.10 -8.51
C ILE A 135 -0.41 -7.87 -7.49
N PRO A 136 0.18 -7.19 -6.50
CA PRO A 136 0.96 -7.88 -5.48
C PRO A 136 0.04 -8.79 -4.67
N PRO A 137 0.48 -10.00 -4.29
CA PRO A 137 -0.30 -10.83 -3.40
C PRO A 137 -0.49 -10.12 -2.05
N PRO A 138 -1.67 -10.24 -1.41
CA PRO A 138 -1.88 -9.69 -0.10
C PRO A 138 -0.93 -10.37 0.91
N PRO A 139 -0.70 -9.75 2.08
CA PRO A 139 0.10 -10.37 3.14
C PRO A 139 -0.38 -11.79 3.51
N PRO A 140 0.44 -12.63 4.16
CA PRO A 140 0.09 -14.03 4.38
C PRO A 140 -1.26 -14.27 5.10
N ALA A 141 -1.54 -13.55 6.19
CA ALA A 141 -2.77 -13.74 6.97
C ALA A 141 -4.07 -13.51 6.16
N PRO A 142 -4.23 -12.40 5.41
CA PRO A 142 -5.36 -12.22 4.50
C PRO A 142 -5.29 -13.20 3.30
N TYR A 143 -4.09 -13.45 2.74
CA TYR A 143 -3.92 -14.31 1.57
C TYR A 143 -4.46 -15.71 1.78
N GLU A 144 -4.10 -16.39 2.88
CA GLU A 144 -4.56 -17.77 3.12
C GLU A 144 -6.08 -17.90 3.16
N LYS A 145 -6.79 -16.86 3.62
CA LYS A 145 -8.26 -16.83 3.67
C LYS A 145 -8.88 -16.64 2.27
N VAL A 146 -8.26 -15.81 1.43
CA VAL A 146 -8.76 -15.48 0.09
C VAL A 146 -8.05 -16.25 -1.04
N LYS A 147 -7.18 -17.21 -0.71
CA LYS A 147 -6.29 -17.88 -1.65
C LYS A 147 -7.02 -18.47 -2.84
N HIS A 148 -8.18 -19.06 -2.61
CA HIS A 148 -9.02 -19.63 -3.66
C HIS A 148 -9.55 -18.58 -4.65
N LEU A 149 -9.94 -17.38 -4.17
CA LEU A 149 -10.36 -16.26 -5.04
C LEU A 149 -9.16 -15.68 -5.78
N TRP A 150 -8.03 -15.57 -5.10
CA TRP A 150 -6.79 -15.09 -5.70
C TRP A 150 -6.36 -16.00 -6.86
N ASP A 151 -6.26 -17.30 -6.62
CA ASP A 151 -5.83 -18.29 -7.62
C ASP A 151 -6.83 -18.43 -8.79
N ALA A 152 -8.09 -18.05 -8.58
CA ALA A 152 -9.11 -18.04 -9.63
C ALA A 152 -8.96 -16.85 -10.60
N LEU A 153 -8.36 -15.75 -10.14
CA LEU A 153 -8.24 -14.50 -10.91
C LEU A 153 -6.82 -14.23 -11.39
N PHE A 154 -5.81 -14.68 -10.65
CA PHE A 154 -4.41 -14.32 -10.86
C PHE A 154 -3.53 -15.54 -11.08
N ASP A 155 -2.49 -15.36 -11.89
CA ASP A 155 -1.40 -16.32 -12.02
C ASP A 155 -0.41 -16.23 -10.83
N GLN A 156 0.62 -17.08 -10.84
CA GLN A 156 1.66 -17.10 -9.81
C GLN A 156 2.48 -15.79 -9.73
N ASN A 157 2.43 -14.96 -10.76
CA ASN A 157 3.13 -13.67 -10.82
C ASN A 157 2.21 -12.50 -10.44
N GLY A 158 0.96 -12.75 -10.04
CA GLY A 158 -0.02 -11.71 -9.71
C GLY A 158 -0.61 -11.02 -10.94
N LYS A 159 -0.51 -11.61 -12.12
CA LYS A 159 -1.16 -11.11 -13.35
C LYS A 159 -2.53 -11.71 -13.50
N VAL A 160 -3.48 -10.94 -14.03
CA VAL A 160 -4.84 -11.43 -14.30
C VAL A 160 -4.78 -12.59 -15.30
N LEU A 161 -5.55 -13.64 -15.05
CA LEU A 161 -5.64 -14.79 -15.93
C LEU A 161 -6.41 -14.44 -17.22
N PRO A 162 -5.93 -14.86 -18.41
CA PRO A 162 -6.65 -14.65 -19.67
C PRO A 162 -8.04 -15.27 -19.71
N ALA A 163 -8.31 -16.27 -18.87
CA ALA A 163 -9.63 -16.91 -18.76
C ALA A 163 -10.66 -16.02 -18.04
N ALA A 164 -10.24 -15.16 -17.12
CA ALA A 164 -11.11 -14.19 -16.47
C ALA A 164 -11.53 -13.06 -17.42
N VAL A 165 -10.72 -12.79 -18.45
CA VAL A 165 -10.95 -11.70 -19.39
C VAL A 165 -10.79 -12.23 -20.82
N PRO A 166 -11.86 -12.81 -21.40
CA PRO A 166 -11.80 -13.49 -22.69
C PRO A 166 -11.32 -12.59 -23.83
N SER A 167 -10.58 -13.15 -24.80
CA SER A 167 -10.25 -12.42 -26.03
C SER A 167 -11.47 -12.29 -26.94
N LEU A 168 -11.57 -11.18 -27.65
CA LEU A 168 -12.57 -10.95 -28.70
C LEU A 168 -11.86 -10.56 -30.00
N GLU A 169 -12.37 -11.06 -31.12
CA GLU A 169 -11.96 -10.67 -32.46
C GLU A 169 -12.92 -9.62 -33.03
N THR A 170 -12.49 -8.85 -34.04
CA THR A 170 -13.35 -7.84 -34.71
C THR A 170 -14.59 -8.46 -35.39
N SER A 171 -14.50 -9.74 -35.77
CA SER A 171 -15.58 -10.53 -36.36
C SER A 171 -16.42 -11.30 -35.34
N SER A 172 -16.21 -11.10 -34.02
CA SER A 172 -17.00 -11.76 -32.98
C SER A 172 -18.48 -11.46 -33.17
N SER A 173 -19.36 -12.44 -32.97
CA SER A 173 -20.83 -12.27 -33.07
C SER A 173 -21.42 -11.58 -31.83
N ASP A 174 -22.61 -11.01 -31.94
CA ASP A 174 -23.27 -10.32 -30.82
C ASP A 174 -23.60 -11.27 -29.65
N GLU A 175 -23.80 -12.56 -29.93
CA GLU A 175 -23.95 -13.58 -28.89
C GLU A 175 -22.64 -13.77 -28.10
N GLN A 176 -21.49 -13.79 -28.79
CA GLN A 176 -20.17 -13.83 -28.14
C GLN A 176 -19.92 -12.56 -27.32
N LEU A 177 -20.29 -11.38 -27.84
CA LEU A 177 -20.15 -10.12 -27.10
C LEU A 177 -20.98 -10.13 -25.81
N ASN A 178 -22.21 -10.63 -25.86
CA ASN A 178 -23.06 -10.76 -24.68
C ASN A 178 -22.47 -11.74 -23.66
N LYS A 179 -21.97 -12.89 -24.11
CA LYS A 179 -21.33 -13.86 -23.23
C LYS A 179 -20.09 -13.26 -22.54
N VAL A 180 -19.21 -12.62 -23.30
CA VAL A 180 -18.03 -11.97 -22.72
C VAL A 180 -18.43 -10.86 -21.77
N ASN A 181 -19.47 -10.06 -22.07
CA ASN A 181 -19.95 -9.07 -21.12
C ASN A 181 -20.42 -9.70 -19.79
N GLN A 182 -21.07 -10.87 -19.82
CA GLN A 182 -21.46 -11.61 -18.61
C GLN A 182 -20.25 -12.19 -17.85
N ASP A 183 -19.24 -12.68 -18.57
CA ASP A 183 -17.99 -13.16 -17.98
C ASP A 183 -17.28 -12.00 -17.24
N LEU A 184 -17.22 -10.81 -17.86
CA LEU A 184 -16.66 -9.60 -17.24
C LEU A 184 -17.48 -9.12 -16.03
N ASP A 185 -18.81 -9.24 -16.06
CA ASP A 185 -19.66 -9.00 -14.89
C ASP A 185 -19.23 -9.89 -13.72
N THR A 186 -19.03 -11.19 -14.00
CA THR A 186 -18.57 -12.16 -13.01
C THR A 186 -17.18 -11.80 -12.47
N THR A 187 -16.25 -11.45 -13.34
CA THR A 187 -14.89 -11.06 -12.93
C THR A 187 -14.88 -9.78 -12.10
N SER A 188 -15.66 -8.75 -12.48
CA SER A 188 -15.80 -7.52 -11.69
C SER A 188 -16.36 -7.81 -10.28
N MET A 189 -17.36 -8.69 -10.19
CA MET A 189 -17.88 -9.14 -8.89
C MET A 189 -16.84 -9.89 -8.06
N GLN A 190 -16.06 -10.80 -8.67
CA GLN A 190 -15.02 -11.57 -7.97
C GLN A 190 -13.88 -10.67 -7.48
N LEU A 191 -13.46 -9.68 -8.27
CA LEU A 191 -12.46 -8.69 -7.85
C LEU A 191 -12.96 -7.84 -6.67
N THR A 192 -14.23 -7.42 -6.73
CA THR A 192 -14.87 -6.66 -5.64
C THR A 192 -14.99 -7.50 -4.36
N ASP A 193 -15.39 -8.77 -4.48
CA ASP A 193 -15.46 -9.69 -3.34
C ASP A 193 -14.07 -9.94 -2.73
N LEU A 194 -13.05 -10.19 -3.57
CA LEU A 194 -11.66 -10.32 -3.14
C LEU A 194 -11.18 -9.08 -2.38
N SER A 195 -11.40 -7.88 -2.93
CA SER A 195 -11.07 -6.61 -2.29
C SER A 195 -11.72 -6.46 -0.90
N ASN A 196 -13.01 -6.76 -0.82
CA ASN A 196 -13.78 -6.68 0.42
C ASN A 196 -13.29 -7.72 1.45
N GLN A 197 -13.04 -8.96 1.04
CA GLN A 197 -12.55 -10.00 1.93
C GLN A 197 -11.14 -9.70 2.46
N ILE A 198 -10.21 -9.28 1.60
CA ILE A 198 -8.87 -8.84 2.04
C ILE A 198 -8.99 -7.73 3.09
N THR A 199 -9.89 -6.76 2.88
CA THR A 199 -10.10 -5.66 3.82
C THR A 199 -10.74 -6.14 5.13
N GLN A 200 -11.74 -7.02 5.08
CA GLN A 200 -12.42 -7.51 6.30
C GLN A 200 -11.50 -8.34 7.20
N THR A 201 -10.56 -9.08 6.62
CA THR A 201 -9.65 -9.93 7.39
C THR A 201 -8.66 -9.15 8.27
N LEU A 202 -8.46 -7.85 8.03
CA LEU A 202 -7.76 -6.96 8.99
C LEU A 202 -8.45 -6.85 10.34
N PHE A 203 -9.78 -6.93 10.34
CA PHE A 203 -10.61 -6.63 11.51
C PHE A 203 -11.07 -7.89 12.24
N GLN A 204 -10.79 -9.07 11.67
CA GLN A 204 -11.13 -10.36 12.27
C GLN A 204 -9.85 -11.04 12.78
N PRO A 205 -9.63 -11.07 14.12
CA PRO A 205 -8.48 -11.71 14.74
C PRO A 205 -8.42 -13.23 14.50
#